data_AF-A0A3E5FS60-F1
#
_entry.id   AF-A0A3E5FS60-F1
#
_cell.length_a   1.000
_cell.length_b   1.000
_cell.length_c   1.000
_cell.angle_alpha   90.00
_cell.angle_beta   90.00
_cell.angle_gamma   90.00
#
_symmetry.space_group_name_H-M   'P 1'
#
loop_
_entity.id
_entity.type
_entity.pdbx_description
1 polymer ?
#
loop_
_entity_poly.entity_id
_entity_poly.type
_entity_poly.pdbx_seq_one_letter_code
_entity_poly.pdbx_strand_id
1 'polypeptide(L)'
;MRLKKDVQYQHITLLDDKYPNYLKNVECPPFVLFYEGNLNLIKDRTSAIKYDVLESGGRLISTVNPIQKGNEIEFDYIVACEYQEDLKDMLEHIKSKGLNFKNYEKKKDEGIER
;
A
#
# COMPACT_ATOMS: atom_id res chain seq x y z
N MET A 1 -5.66 24.91 -12.17
CA MET A 1 -5.82 24.00 -11.02
C MET A 1 -5.01 22.73 -11.29
N ARG A 2 -3.78 22.63 -10.77
CA ARG A 2 -2.90 21.46 -10.96
C ARG A 2 -3.05 20.53 -9.75
N LEU A 3 -4.19 19.85 -9.66
CA LEU A 3 -4.53 18.97 -8.52
C LEU A 3 -3.64 17.73 -8.38
N LYS A 4 -2.87 17.37 -9.42
CA LYS A 4 -2.03 16.16 -9.44
C LYS A 4 -0.57 16.38 -9.03
N LYS A 5 -0.14 17.62 -8.74
CA LYS A 5 1.30 17.91 -8.56
C LYS A 5 1.89 17.39 -7.25
N ASP A 6 1.07 17.16 -6.23
CA ASP A 6 1.55 16.89 -4.87
C ASP A 6 1.34 15.43 -4.41
N VAL A 7 0.79 14.57 -5.28
CA VAL A 7 0.63 13.14 -5.01
C VAL A 7 1.89 12.40 -5.45
N GLN A 8 2.62 11.87 -4.48
CA GLN A 8 3.92 11.22 -4.65
C GLN A 8 3.82 9.69 -4.74
N TYR A 9 2.77 9.10 -4.15
CA TYR A 9 2.63 7.65 -4.06
C TYR A 9 1.48 7.10 -4.90
N GLN A 10 1.52 5.79 -5.15
CA GLN A 10 0.38 5.11 -5.73
C GLN A 10 -0.80 5.22 -4.78
N HIS A 11 -1.98 5.44 -5.35
CA HIS A 11 -3.21 5.51 -4.58
C HIS A 11 -4.34 4.85 -5.35
N ILE A 12 -5.30 4.35 -4.59
CA ILE A 12 -6.61 3.90 -5.07
C ILE A 12 -7.67 4.53 -4.20
N THR A 13 -8.84 4.75 -4.78
CA THR A 13 -10.00 5.32 -4.11
C THR A 13 -11.12 4.30 -4.05
N LEU A 14 -12.09 4.53 -3.17
CA LEU A 14 -13.28 3.68 -3.03
C LEU A 14 -14.04 3.47 -4.36
N LEU A 15 -13.88 4.40 -5.30
CA LEU A 15 -14.51 4.39 -6.63
C LEU A 15 -13.77 3.51 -7.64
N ASP A 16 -12.53 3.11 -7.38
CA ASP A 16 -11.75 2.30 -8.29
C ASP A 16 -12.18 0.82 -8.25
N ASP A 17 -12.22 0.17 -9.41
CA ASP A 17 -12.53 -1.28 -9.52
C ASP A 17 -11.55 -2.15 -8.75
N LYS A 18 -10.30 -1.68 -8.63
CA LYS A 18 -9.21 -2.36 -7.94
C LYS A 18 -9.25 -2.14 -6.42
N TYR A 19 -10.16 -1.32 -5.91
CA TYR A 19 -10.30 -1.10 -4.48
C TYR A 19 -10.70 -2.39 -3.75
N PRO A 20 -10.02 -2.77 -2.65
CA PRO A 20 -10.27 -4.03 -1.96
C PRO A 20 -11.74 -4.18 -1.54
N ASN A 21 -12.40 -5.23 -2.01
CA ASN A 21 -13.84 -5.41 -1.81
C ASN A 21 -14.22 -5.53 -0.34
N TYR A 22 -13.37 -6.16 0.47
CA TYR A 22 -13.64 -6.30 1.90
C TYR A 22 -13.71 -4.94 2.61
N LEU A 23 -12.96 -3.92 2.16
CA LEU A 23 -13.02 -2.56 2.73
C LEU A 23 -14.30 -1.82 2.35
N LYS A 24 -14.90 -2.12 1.19
CA LYS A 24 -16.17 -1.50 0.78
C LYS A 24 -17.31 -1.81 1.76
N ASN A 25 -17.19 -2.91 2.49
CA ASN A 25 -18.20 -3.39 3.43
C ASN A 25 -17.92 -3.01 4.90
N VAL A 26 -16.82 -2.31 5.20
CA VAL A 26 -16.56 -1.84 6.57
C VAL A 26 -17.36 -0.56 6.86
N GLU A 27 -17.72 -0.35 8.13
CA GLU A 27 -18.33 0.91 8.55
C GLU A 27 -17.35 2.08 8.34
N CYS A 28 -17.81 3.13 7.65
CA CYS A 28 -16.99 4.29 7.27
C CYS A 28 -15.72 3.88 6.49
N PRO A 29 -15.83 3.36 5.26
CA PRO A 29 -14.67 2.83 4.52
C PRO A 29 -13.61 3.91 4.22
N PRO A 30 -12.32 3.54 4.14
CA PRO A 30 -11.27 4.48 3.73
C PRO A 30 -11.55 5.01 2.33
N PHE A 31 -11.74 6.32 2.20
CA PHE A 31 -12.06 6.87 0.88
C PHE A 31 -10.90 6.72 -0.11
N VAL A 32 -9.67 6.86 0.39
CA VAL A 32 -8.43 6.74 -0.37
C VAL A 32 -7.44 5.88 0.40
N LEU A 33 -6.64 5.12 -0.33
CA LEU A 33 -5.50 4.38 0.19
C LEU A 33 -4.28 4.74 -0.64
N PHE A 34 -3.32 5.43 -0.02
CA PHE A 34 -1.96 5.51 -0.52
C PHE A 34 -1.26 4.20 -0.17
N TYR A 35 -0.52 3.60 -1.10
CA TYR A 35 0.10 2.31 -0.83
C TYR A 35 1.43 2.10 -1.56
N GLU A 36 2.19 1.16 -1.02
CA GLU A 36 3.30 0.49 -1.70
C GLU A 36 3.18 -1.01 -1.46
N GLY A 37 3.36 -1.80 -2.53
CA GLY A 37 3.28 -3.25 -2.46
C GLY A 37 2.21 -3.85 -3.37
N ASN A 38 1.84 -5.09 -3.07
CA ASN A 38 0.90 -5.90 -3.82
C ASN A 38 -0.52 -5.82 -3.24
N LEU A 39 -1.37 -4.99 -3.85
CA LEU A 39 -2.79 -4.87 -3.48
C LEU A 39 -3.56 -6.20 -3.48
N ASN A 40 -3.13 -7.19 -4.25
CA ASN A 40 -3.82 -8.49 -4.29
C ASN A 40 -3.74 -9.23 -2.95
N LEU A 41 -2.73 -8.94 -2.12
CA LEU A 41 -2.58 -9.56 -0.79
C LEU A 41 -3.73 -9.21 0.16
N ILE A 42 -4.39 -8.07 -0.06
CA ILE A 42 -5.53 -7.61 0.74
C ILE A 42 -6.85 -7.69 -0.01
N LYS A 43 -6.88 -7.94 -1.33
CA LYS A 43 -8.09 -7.87 -2.15
C LYS A 43 -9.28 -8.65 -1.59
N ASP A 44 -9.07 -9.89 -1.14
CA ASP A 44 -10.14 -10.84 -0.78
C ASP A 44 -10.06 -11.37 0.68
N ARG A 45 -9.46 -10.62 1.62
CA ARG A 45 -9.32 -10.96 3.06
C ARG A 45 -8.84 -12.40 3.35
N THR A 46 -8.00 -12.96 2.48
CA THR A 46 -7.45 -14.32 2.64
C THR A 46 -6.22 -14.37 3.53
N SER A 47 -5.55 -13.23 3.71
CA SER A 47 -4.28 -13.11 4.45
C SER A 47 -4.52 -12.55 5.87
N ALA A 48 -3.57 -12.77 6.78
CA ALA A 48 -3.56 -12.06 8.06
C ALA A 48 -3.25 -10.58 7.80
N ILE A 49 -4.27 -9.72 7.93
CA ILE A 49 -4.13 -8.28 7.70
C ILE A 49 -4.08 -7.58 9.05
N LYS A 50 -3.08 -6.72 9.25
CA LYS A 50 -3.03 -5.79 10.37
C LYS A 50 -3.83 -4.54 10.03
N TYR A 51 -4.71 -4.15 10.96
CA TYR A 51 -5.36 -2.85 10.98
C TYR A 51 -4.84 -2.06 12.18
N ASP A 52 -4.55 -0.79 11.96
CA ASP A 52 -4.16 0.12 13.03
C ASP A 52 -4.68 1.53 12.74
N VAL A 53 -4.71 2.37 13.76
CA VAL A 53 -4.95 3.81 13.62
C VAL A 53 -3.68 4.53 14.01
N LEU A 54 -3.16 5.36 13.09
CA LEU A 54 -1.93 6.11 13.27
C LEU A 54 -2.18 7.38 14.07
N GLU A 55 -1.11 8.03 14.54
CA GLU A 55 -1.18 9.28 15.30
C GLU A 55 -1.86 10.42 14.53
N SER A 56 -1.76 10.39 13.20
CA SER A 56 -2.46 11.29 12.28
C SER A 56 -4.00 11.11 12.31
N GLY A 57 -4.49 10.04 12.94
CA GLY A 57 -5.88 9.59 12.88
C GLY A 57 -6.21 8.77 11.62
N GLY A 58 -5.26 8.61 10.70
CA GLY A 58 -5.42 7.82 9.49
C GLY A 58 -5.30 6.32 9.76
N ARG A 59 -6.03 5.49 9.02
CA ARG A 59 -5.93 4.03 9.13
C ARG A 59 -4.73 3.49 8.39
N LEU A 60 -4.04 2.56 9.03
CA LEU A 60 -3.00 1.70 8.46
C LEU A 60 -3.57 0.31 8.16
N ILE A 61 -3.24 -0.20 6.98
CA ILE A 61 -3.53 -1.56 6.55
C ILE A 61 -2.22 -2.16 6.05
N SER A 62 -1.79 -3.27 6.64
CA SER A 62 -0.58 -3.95 6.18
C SER A 62 -0.65 -5.46 6.27
N THR A 63 0.10 -6.12 5.40
CA THR A 63 0.36 -7.56 5.48
C THR A 63 1.69 -7.89 4.83
N VAL A 64 2.23 -9.04 5.20
CA VAL A 64 3.46 -9.60 4.65
C VAL A 64 3.22 -11.07 4.35
N ASN A 65 3.63 -11.51 3.18
CA ASN A 65 3.57 -12.89 2.72
C ASN A 65 4.99 -13.34 2.32
N PRO A 66 5.62 -14.27 3.06
CA PRO A 66 6.91 -14.82 2.69
C PRO A 66 6.78 -15.74 1.47
N ILE A 67 7.67 -15.56 0.49
CA ILE A 67 7.77 -16.34 -0.74
C ILE A 67 9.14 -17.01 -0.77
N GLN A 68 9.16 -18.35 -0.83
CA GLN A 68 10.40 -19.09 -1.01
C GLN A 68 10.90 -18.94 -2.45
N LYS A 69 12.12 -18.44 -2.63
CA LYS A 69 12.84 -18.38 -3.92
C LYS A 69 14.16 -19.14 -3.80
N GLY A 70 14.14 -20.43 -4.15
CA GLY A 70 15.31 -21.29 -3.97
C GLY A 70 15.65 -21.43 -2.49
N ASN A 71 16.84 -20.97 -2.07
CA ASN A 71 17.27 -20.98 -0.66
C ASN A 71 17.00 -19.66 0.08
N GLU A 72 16.44 -18.66 -0.60
CA GLU A 72 16.16 -17.34 -0.03
C GLU A 72 14.67 -17.16 0.23
N ILE A 73 14.34 -16.33 1.23
CA ILE A 73 12.98 -15.88 1.50
C ILE A 73 12.89 -14.43 1.01
N GLU A 74 11.95 -14.18 0.09
CA GLU A 74 11.55 -12.84 -0.32
C GLU A 74 10.20 -12.52 0.31
N PHE A 75 10.05 -11.32 0.86
CA PHE A 75 8.79 -10.89 1.48
C PHE A 75 7.97 -10.07 0.49
N ASP A 76 6.87 -10.65 0.00
CA ASP A 76 5.82 -9.87 -0.66
C ASP A 76 5.01 -9.13 0.41
N TYR A 77 4.62 -7.89 0.18
CA TYR A 77 3.95 -7.07 1.19
C TYR A 77 2.98 -6.09 0.56
N ILE A 78 2.13 -5.54 1.41
CA ILE A 78 1.41 -4.29 1.15
C ILE A 78 1.47 -3.45 2.43
N VAL A 79 1.69 -2.16 2.25
CA VAL A 79 1.41 -1.15 3.28
C VAL A 79 0.55 -0.10 2.62
N ALA A 80 -0.59 0.19 3.25
CA ALA A 80 -1.55 1.17 2.77
C ALA A 80 -2.04 2.06 3.92
N CYS A 81 -2.11 3.37 3.69
CA CYS A 81 -2.53 4.37 4.66
C CYS A 81 -3.52 5.37 4.01
N GLU A 82 -4.35 6.01 4.82
CA GLU A 82 -5.25 7.09 4.35
C GLU A 82 -4.50 8.39 4.03
N TYR A 83 -3.34 8.61 4.65
CA TYR A 83 -2.50 9.78 4.42
C TYR A 83 -1.15 9.40 3.82
N GLN A 84 -0.67 10.25 2.92
CA GLN A 84 0.56 10.01 2.19
C GLN A 84 1.82 10.14 3.05
N GLU A 85 1.84 11.09 3.98
CA GLU A 85 2.99 11.30 4.88
C GLU A 85 3.20 10.09 5.79
N ASP A 86 2.11 9.50 6.30
CA ASP A 86 2.15 8.26 7.06
C ASP A 86 2.77 7.10 6.27
N LEU A 87 2.46 7.01 4.97
CA LEU A 87 3.05 5.98 4.11
C LEU A 87 4.56 6.18 4.01
N LYS A 88 5.03 7.41 3.80
CA LYS A 88 6.45 7.73 3.72
C LYS A 88 7.19 7.25 4.98
N ASP A 89 6.69 7.59 6.16
CA ASP A 89 7.30 7.22 7.44
C ASP A 89 7.33 5.69 7.62
N MET A 90 6.25 5.01 7.23
CA MET A 90 6.18 3.55 7.26
C MET A 90 7.18 2.89 6.32
N LEU A 91 7.40 3.45 5.12
CA LEU A 91 8.37 2.91 4.16
C LEU A 91 9.81 3.11 4.63
N GLU A 92 10.13 4.26 5.21
CA GLU A 92 11.43 4.47 5.86
C GLU A 92 11.65 3.47 6.99
N HIS A 93 10.62 3.22 7.82
CA HIS A 93 10.66 2.20 8.86
C HIS A 93 10.93 0.79 8.32
N ILE A 94 10.26 0.38 7.25
CA ILE A 94 10.43 -0.95 6.63
C ILE A 94 11.83 -1.10 6.03
N LYS A 95 12.30 -0.10 5.29
CA LYS A 95 13.64 -0.07 4.69
C LYS A 95 14.75 -0.18 5.74
N SER A 96 14.53 0.39 6.94
CA SER A 96 15.48 0.31 8.04
C SER A 96 15.69 -1.11 8.61
N LYS A 97 14.80 -2.07 8.34
CA LYS A 97 14.87 -3.44 8.91
C LYS A 97 15.88 -4.35 8.23
N GLY A 98 16.38 -4.00 7.04
CA GLY A 98 17.33 -4.82 6.29
C GLY A 98 16.79 -6.18 5.84
N LEU A 99 15.47 -6.33 5.73
CA LEU A 99 14.81 -7.54 5.24
C LEU A 99 14.68 -7.50 3.70
N ASN A 100 14.67 -8.69 3.08
CA ASN A 100 14.54 -8.83 1.62
C ASN A 100 13.07 -8.69 1.17
N PHE A 101 12.57 -7.46 1.18
CA PHE A 101 11.25 -7.15 0.64
C PHE A 101 11.28 -7.04 -0.88
N LYS A 102 10.22 -7.52 -1.53
CA LYS A 102 10.07 -7.40 -2.98
C LYS A 102 9.96 -5.94 -3.40
N ASN A 103 10.72 -5.52 -4.41
CA ASN A 103 10.74 -4.13 -4.84
C ASN A 103 9.47 -3.78 -5.66
N TYR A 104 8.69 -2.83 -5.16
CA TYR A 104 7.47 -2.30 -5.79
C TYR A 104 7.57 -0.83 -6.20
N GLU A 105 8.74 -0.20 -6.04
CA GLU A 105 8.96 1.17 -6.47
C GLU A 105 8.72 1.25 -7.99
N LYS A 106 7.80 2.13 -8.40
CA LYS A 106 7.59 2.40 -9.84
C LYS A 106 8.87 3.03 -10.39
N LYS A 107 9.44 2.42 -11.43
CA LYS A 107 10.21 3.20 -12.41
C LYS A 107 9.26 4.25 -12.96
N LYS A 108 9.59 5.53 -12.85
CA LYS A 108 8.88 6.58 -13.60
C LYS A 108 8.98 6.19 -15.07
N ASP A 109 7.87 5.78 -15.68
CA ASP A 109 7.78 5.80 -17.13
C ASP A 109 7.89 7.27 -17.55
N GLU A 110 9.00 7.61 -18.20
CA GLU A 110 9.08 8.82 -19.01
C GLU A 110 8.20 8.62 -20.26
N GLY A 111 7.09 9.37 -20.34
CA GLY A 111 6.15 9.34 -21.48
C GLY A 111 4.98 8.37 -21.25
N ILE A 112 3.73 8.71 -21.57
CA ILE A 112 3.26 9.36 -22.79
C ILE A 112 2.12 10.33 -22.44
N GLU A 113 2.27 11.59 -22.85
CA GLU A 113 1.18 12.55 -23.01
C GLU A 113 0.15 12.01 -24.00
N ARG A 114 -1.14 12.11 -23.66
CA ARG A 114 -2.24 12.19 -24.63
C ARG A 114 -3.19 13.28 -24.20
#